data_AF-A0A1Q9PTW5-F1
#
_entry.id   AF-A0A1Q9PTW5-F1
#
_cell.length_a   1.000
_cell.length_b   1.000
_cell.length_c   1.000
_cell.angle_alpha   90.00
_cell.angle_beta   90.00
_cell.angle_gamma   90.00
#
_symmetry.space_group_name_H-M   'P 1'
#
loop_
_entity.id
_entity.type
_entity.pdbx_description
1 polymer ?
#
loop_
_entity_poly.entity_id
_entity_poly.type
_entity_poly.pdbx_seq_one_letter_code
_entity_poly.pdbx_strand_id
1 'polypeptide(L)'
;MNFNEVMALILPSIIALHFYSKVIRGKLNLLDVFCHSALFMVFTNAICYAILIYLNKTLIFDFTNIFTLKYSLMATFVALIIVVCYRFLELNIRISLRVESKDEEK
;
A
#
# COMPACT_ATOMS: atom_id res chain seq x y z
N MET A 1 17.27 15.53 -0.77
CA MET A 1 16.65 14.20 -0.93
C MET A 1 17.39 13.49 -2.03
N ASN A 2 18.08 12.39 -1.71
CA ASN A 2 18.84 11.62 -2.67
C ASN A 2 17.90 10.76 -3.53
N PHE A 3 18.30 10.46 -4.77
CA PHE A 3 17.53 9.62 -5.70
C PHE A 3 17.08 8.28 -5.06
N ASN A 4 17.94 7.69 -4.24
CA ASN A 4 17.67 6.48 -3.47
C ASN A 4 16.47 6.61 -2.52
N GLU A 5 16.35 7.75 -1.83
CA GLU A 5 15.23 8.02 -0.90
C GLU A 5 13.91 8.09 -1.66
N VAL A 6 13.90 8.81 -2.79
CA VAL A 6 12.74 8.93 -3.68
C VAL A 6 12.29 7.55 -4.16
N MET A 7 13.24 6.74 -4.64
CA MET A 7 12.94 5.42 -5.20
C MET A 7 12.46 4.44 -4.12
N ALA A 8 13.07 4.45 -2.94
CA ALA A 8 12.64 3.62 -1.80
C ALA A 8 11.20 3.92 -1.35
N LEU A 9 10.78 5.18 -1.45
CA LEU A 9 9.45 5.62 -1.03
C LEU A 9 8.37 5.37 -2.10
N ILE A 10 8.68 5.61 -3.37
CA ILE A 10 7.68 5.65 -4.44
C ILE A 10 7.53 4.29 -5.14
N LEU A 11 8.64 3.58 -5.41
CA LEU A 11 8.62 2.37 -6.22
C LEU A 11 7.72 1.25 -5.65
N PRO A 12 7.76 0.96 -4.33
CA PRO A 12 6.87 -0.04 -3.73
C PRO A 12 5.39 0.30 -3.92
N SER A 13 5.05 1.59 -3.86
CA SER A 13 3.68 2.10 -4.02
C SER A 13 3.17 1.95 -5.45
N ILE A 14 4.03 2.17 -6.46
CA ILE A 14 3.72 1.92 -7.87
C ILE A 14 3.48 0.43 -8.11
N ILE A 15 4.32 -0.44 -7.54
CA ILE A 15 4.16 -1.90 -7.64
C ILE A 15 2.84 -2.34 -7.01
N ALA A 16 2.51 -1.80 -5.82
CA ALA A 16 1.26 -2.07 -5.12
C ALA A 16 0.04 -1.64 -5.95
N LEU A 17 0.08 -0.45 -6.54
CA LEU A 17 -1.00 0.06 -7.39
C LEU A 17 -1.19 -0.80 -8.64
N HIS A 18 -0.09 -1.23 -9.28
CA HIS A 18 -0.15 -2.10 -10.43
C HIS A 18 -0.75 -3.47 -10.08
N PHE A 19 -0.37 -4.02 -8.92
CA PHE A 19 -0.94 -5.27 -8.41
C PHE A 19 -2.43 -5.12 -8.09
N TYR A 20 -2.82 -4.05 -7.40
CA TYR A 20 -4.21 -3.73 -7.07
C TYR A 20 -5.09 -3.62 -8.32
N SER A 21 -4.61 -2.92 -9.35
CA SER A 21 -5.31 -2.81 -10.64
C SER A 21 -5.59 -4.18 -11.28
N LYS A 22 -4.61 -5.11 -11.23
CA LYS A 22 -4.82 -6.49 -11.70
C LYS A 22 -5.84 -7.27 -10.88
N VAL A 23 -5.88 -7.05 -9.57
CA VAL A 23 -6.79 -7.76 -8.65
C VAL A 23 -8.24 -7.30 -8.82
N ILE A 24 -8.47 -6.02 -9.10
CA ILE A 24 -9.83 -5.46 -9.24
C ILE A 24 -10.50 -5.80 -10.58
N ARG A 25 -9.72 -6.12 -11.62
CA ARG A 25 -10.23 -6.38 -12.99
C ARG A 25 -11.18 -5.29 -13.51
N GLY A 26 -11.04 -4.06 -13.02
CA GLY A 26 -11.87 -2.90 -13.36
C GLY A 26 -11.01 -1.73 -13.85
N LYS A 27 -11.61 -0.84 -14.64
CA LYS A 27 -10.94 0.41 -15.02
C LYS A 27 -11.03 1.38 -13.84
N LEU A 28 -9.88 1.76 -13.29
CA LEU A 28 -9.77 2.84 -12.31
C LEU A 28 -9.69 4.19 -13.03
N ASN A 29 -10.40 5.21 -12.54
CA ASN A 29 -10.23 6.57 -13.04
C ASN A 29 -8.88 7.14 -12.57
N LEU A 30 -8.36 8.15 -13.26
CA LEU A 30 -7.08 8.81 -12.91
C LEU A 30 -7.06 9.33 -11.46
N LEU A 31 -8.18 9.88 -10.98
CA LEU A 31 -8.32 10.32 -9.59
C LEU A 31 -8.26 9.16 -8.60
N ASP A 32 -8.90 8.03 -8.93
CA ASP A 32 -8.84 6.83 -8.09
C ASP A 32 -7.41 6.28 -8.02
N VAL A 33 -6.72 6.23 -9.15
CA VAL A 33 -5.31 5.82 -9.24
C VAL A 33 -4.43 6.70 -8.34
N PHE A 34 -4.63 8.02 -8.37
CA PHE A 34 -3.88 8.94 -7.52
C PHE A 34 -4.18 8.74 -6.04
N CYS A 35 -5.46 8.64 -5.65
CA CYS A 35 -5.88 8.41 -4.27
C CYS A 35 -5.33 7.08 -3.72
N HIS A 36 -5.43 5.99 -4.48
CA HIS A 36 -4.93 4.69 -4.05
C HIS A 36 -3.40 4.67 -3.99
N SER A 37 -2.73 5.34 -4.92
CA SER A 37 -1.27 5.51 -4.88
C SER A 37 -0.82 6.25 -3.62
N ALA A 38 -1.45 7.38 -3.31
CA ALA A 38 -1.15 8.16 -2.10
C ALA A 38 -1.42 7.34 -0.82
N LEU A 39 -2.54 6.62 -0.78
CA LEU A 39 -2.89 5.75 0.34
C LEU A 39 -1.85 4.64 0.52
N PHE A 40 -1.53 3.88 -0.52
CA PHE A 40 -0.53 2.81 -0.44
C PHE A 40 0.85 3.36 -0.07
N MET A 41 1.22 4.53 -0.57
CA MET A 41 2.49 5.18 -0.23
C MET A 41 2.56 5.53 1.26
N VAL A 42 1.52 6.14 1.82
CA VAL A 42 1.49 6.50 3.24
C VAL A 42 1.48 5.27 4.13
N PHE A 43 0.60 4.30 3.88
CA PHE A 43 0.49 3.11 4.73
C PHE A 43 1.72 2.22 4.66
N THR A 44 2.26 1.99 3.45
CA THR A 44 3.47 1.16 3.30
C THR A 44 4.64 1.78 4.05
N ASN A 45 4.89 3.08 3.86
CA ASN A 45 6.01 3.75 4.52
C ASN A 45 5.80 3.87 6.03
N ALA A 46 4.57 4.14 6.50
CA ALA A 46 4.26 4.18 7.93
C ALA A 46 4.54 2.83 8.61
N ILE A 47 4.10 1.71 7.99
CA ILE A 47 4.37 0.37 8.51
C ILE A 47 5.87 0.06 8.45
N CYS A 48 6.54 0.37 7.34
CA CYS A 48 7.98 0.14 7.23
C CYS A 48 8.80 0.92 8.25
N TYR A 49 8.47 2.18 8.49
CA TYR A 49 9.12 2.96 9.54
C TYR A 49 8.82 2.42 10.93
N ALA A 50 7.59 1.99 11.20
CA ALA A 50 7.26 1.32 12.47
C ALA A 50 8.10 0.04 12.65
N ILE A 51 8.22 -0.80 11.62
CA ILE A 51 9.07 -2.00 11.65
C ILE A 51 10.53 -1.62 11.99
N LEU A 52 11.10 -0.63 11.31
CA LEU A 52 12.50 -0.26 11.49
C LEU A 52 12.79 0.39 12.85
N ILE A 53 11.87 1.22 13.34
CA ILE A 53 12.01 1.89 14.64
C ILE A 53 11.83 0.87 15.77
N TYR A 54 10.77 0.05 15.72
CA TYR A 54 10.43 -0.83 16.85
C TYR A 54 11.19 -2.15 16.85
N LEU A 55 11.44 -2.78 15.69
CA LEU A 55 12.13 -4.07 15.62
C LEU A 55 13.66 -3.89 15.50
N ASN A 56 14.10 -2.95 14.67
CA ASN A 56 15.53 -2.73 14.41
C ASN A 56 16.14 -1.57 15.23
N LYS A 57 15.34 -0.89 16.08
CA LYS A 57 15.80 0.24 16.93
C LYS A 57 16.57 1.30 16.16
N THR A 58 16.27 1.46 14.87
CA THR A 58 16.99 2.38 13.98
C THR A 58 16.36 3.76 14.10
N LEU A 59 17.07 4.71 14.73
CA LEU A 59 16.60 6.09 14.94
C LEU A 59 17.00 7.05 13.82
N ILE A 60 18.05 6.72 13.06
CA ILE A 60 18.57 7.54 11.96
C ILE A 60 18.59 6.68 10.71
N PHE A 61 17.90 7.13 9.66
CA PHE A 61 17.84 6.45 8.38
C PHE A 61 18.92 6.99 7.45
N ASP A 62 20.00 6.23 7.27
CA ASP A 62 21.01 6.54 6.27
C ASP A 62 20.76 5.71 5.00
N PHE A 63 20.27 6.37 3.95
CA PHE A 63 19.85 5.74 2.69
C PHE A 63 21.05 5.41 1.79
N THR A 64 21.93 4.55 2.30
CA THR A 64 22.95 3.87 1.50
C THR A 64 22.32 2.96 0.45
N ASN A 65 23.05 2.60 -0.61
CA ASN A 65 22.54 1.73 -1.68
C ASN A 65 22.01 0.39 -1.14
N ILE A 66 22.72 -0.22 -0.18
CA ILE A 66 22.34 -1.51 0.42
C ILE A 66 21.07 -1.36 1.28
N PHE A 67 21.00 -0.30 2.08
CA PHE A 67 19.80 -0.02 2.89
C PHE A 67 18.58 0.21 2.00
N THR A 68 18.73 1.01 0.95
CA THR A 68 17.69 1.33 -0.03
C THR A 68 17.12 0.07 -0.67
N LEU A 69 17.98 -0.89 -1.04
CA LEU A 69 17.56 -2.15 -1.65
C LEU A 69 16.79 -3.02 -0.66
N LYS A 70 17.30 -3.18 0.58
CA LYS A 70 16.62 -3.93 1.65
C LYS A 70 15.28 -3.31 2.03
N TYR A 71 15.25 -1.99 2.17
CA TYR A 71 14.04 -1.23 2.46
C TYR A 71 13.01 -1.41 1.35
N SER A 72 13.42 -1.25 0.09
CA SER A 72 12.52 -1.39 -1.08
C SER A 72 11.89 -2.79 -1.16
N LEU A 73 12.68 -3.84 -0.88
CA LEU A 73 12.16 -5.22 -0.82
C LEU A 73 11.14 -5.40 0.31
N MET A 74 11.47 -4.93 1.51
CA MET A 74 10.56 -4.99 2.66
C MET A 74 9.27 -4.21 2.41
N ALA A 75 9.39 -2.99 1.90
CA ALA A 75 8.27 -2.13 1.55
C ALA A 75 7.40 -2.75 0.47
N THR A 76 7.98 -3.41 -0.54
CA THR A 76 7.21 -4.10 -1.57
C THR A 76 6.40 -5.25 -0.96
N PHE A 77 7.00 -6.05 -0.07
CA PHE A 77 6.30 -7.14 0.62
C PHE A 77 5.14 -6.61 1.49
N VAL A 78 5.39 -5.57 2.28
CA VAL A 78 4.36 -4.89 3.09
C VAL A 78 3.25 -4.34 2.20
N ALA A 79 3.59 -3.69 1.08
CA ALA A 79 2.60 -3.11 0.18
C ALA A 79 1.70 -4.17 -0.46
N LEU A 80 2.24 -5.35 -0.81
CA LEU A 80 1.43 -6.47 -1.30
C LEU A 80 0.43 -6.96 -0.24
N ILE A 81 0.84 -7.08 1.02
CA ILE A 81 -0.05 -7.43 2.13
C ILE A 81 -1.15 -6.39 2.27
N ILE A 82 -0.80 -5.10 2.25
CA ILE A 82 -1.77 -3.99 2.33
C ILE A 82 -2.79 -4.09 1.21
N VAL A 83 -2.36 -4.31 -0.04
CA VAL A 83 -3.27 -4.44 -1.19
C VAL A 83 -4.24 -5.60 -1.01
N VAL A 84 -3.76 -6.76 -0.55
CA VAL A 84 -4.59 -7.93 -0.29
C VAL A 84 -5.62 -7.63 0.82
N CYS A 85 -5.17 -7.08 1.95
CA CYS A 85 -6.06 -6.69 3.06
C CYS A 85 -7.10 -5.66 2.63
N TYR A 86 -6.67 -4.63 1.90
CA TYR A 86 -7.54 -3.59 1.37
C TYR A 86 -8.63 -4.18 0.48
N ARG A 87 -8.27 -5.11 -0.41
CA ARG A 87 -9.24 -5.80 -1.27
C ARG A 87 -10.24 -6.63 -0.47
N PHE A 88 -9.80 -7.33 0.57
CA PHE A 88 -10.71 -8.08 1.45
C PHE A 88 -11.70 -7.15 2.17
N LEU A 89 -11.24 -6.01 2.67
CA LEU A 89 -12.10 -5.00 3.29
C LEU A 89 -13.12 -4.45 2.30
N GLU A 90 -12.69 -4.08 1.10
CA GLU A 90 -13.55 -3.56 0.04
C GLU A 90 -14.65 -4.57 -0.34
N LEU A 91 -14.29 -5.86 -0.49
CA LEU A 91 -15.25 -6.92 -0.80
C LEU A 91 -16.25 -7.13 0.34
N ASN A 92 -15.79 -7.17 1.59
CA ASN A 92 -16.67 -7.35 2.76
C ASN A 92 -17.65 -6.18 2.94
N ILE A 93 -17.18 -4.94 2.81
CA ILE A 93 -18.03 -3.74 2.90
C ILE A 93 -19.09 -3.76 1.78
N ARG A 94 -18.68 -4.12 0.56
CA ARG A 94 -19.60 -4.20 -0.58
C ARG A 94 -20.64 -5.31 -0.44
N ILE A 95 -20.30 -6.43 0.20
CA ILE A 95 -21.25 -7.50 0.53
C ILE A 95 -22.26 -6.99 1.57
N SER A 96 -21.80 -6.35 2.64
CA SER A 96 -22.67 -5.83 3.71
C SER A 96 -23.72 -4.86 3.19
N LEU A 97 -23.30 -3.85 2.42
CA LEU A 97 -24.21 -2.84 1.85
C LEU A 97 -25.28 -3.44 0.93
N ARG A 98 -24.95 -4.53 0.22
CA ARG A 98 -25.89 -5.21 -0.68
C ARG A 98 -26.90 -6.09 0.05
N VAL A 99 -26.58 -6.51 1.28
CA VAL A 99 -27.51 -7.26 2.14
C VAL A 99 -28.48 -6.28 2.79
N GLU A 100 -28.00 -5.17 3.34
CA GLU A 100 -28.85 -4.12 3.94
C GLU A 100 -29.87 -3.56 2.92
N SER A 101 -29.43 -3.27 1.69
CA SER A 101 -30.35 -2.75 0.66
C SER A 101 -31.44 -3.73 0.21
N LYS A 102 -31.29 -5.03 0.51
CA LYS A 102 -32.29 -6.06 0.17
C LYS A 102 -33.30 -6.29 1.29
N ASP A 103 -32.93 -6.00 2.54
CA ASP A 103 -33.81 -6.16 3.68
C ASP A 103 -34.73 -4.94 3.87
N GLU A 104 -34.39 -3.77 3.31
CA GLU A 104 -35.27 -2.59 3.31
C GLU A 104 -36.43 -2.66 2.28
N GLU A 105 -36.42 -3.62 1.35
CA GLU A 105 -37.50 -3.81 0.35
C GLU A 105 -38.61 -4.81 0.80
N LYS A 106 -38.68 -5.18 2.08
CA LYS A 106 -39.75 -6.03 2.65
C LYS A 106 -40.54 -5.33 3.75
#